data_AF-A0A257NE52-F1
#
_entry.id   AF-A0A257NE52-F1
#
_cell.length_a   1.000
_cell.length_b   1.000
_cell.length_c   1.000
_cell.angle_alpha   90.00
_cell.angle_beta   90.00
_cell.angle_gamma   90.00
#
_symmetry.space_group_name_H-M   'P 1'
#
loop_
_entity.id
_entity.type
_entity.pdbx_description
1 polymer ?
#
loop_
_entity_poly.entity_id
_entity_poly.type
_entity_poly.pdbx_seq_one_letter_code
_entity_poly.pdbx_strand_id
1 'polypeptide(L)'
;MKTKQYIVLSLFSILLGFISVTEIIADELLPPQQIIQGVSTQIQEKLKDKAFSQNFAQVTAYVNGVIDPHADFDRISLLVLGKLWKSATNEEKERFKHEFQMLLVS
;
A
#
# COMPACT_ATOMS: atom_id res chain seq x y z
N MET A 1 28.64 28.57 -47.77
CA MET A 1 27.85 28.60 -46.50
C MET A 1 27.10 27.29 -46.22
N LYS A 2 26.45 26.64 -47.20
CA LYS A 2 25.65 25.42 -46.99
C LYS A 2 26.46 24.19 -46.51
N THR A 3 27.67 23.96 -47.01
CA THR A 3 28.51 22.80 -46.63
C THR A 3 28.92 22.80 -45.15
N LYS A 4 29.25 23.98 -44.59
CA LYS A 4 29.55 24.12 -43.15
C LYS A 4 28.33 23.79 -42.29
N GLN A 5 27.13 24.17 -42.74
CA GLN A 5 25.88 23.90 -42.03
C GLN A 5 25.55 22.41 -41.98
N TYR A 6 25.77 21.66 -43.07
CA TYR A 6 25.59 20.20 -43.08
C TYR A 6 26.61 19.48 -42.19
N ILE A 7 27.86 19.96 -42.13
CA ILE A 7 28.88 19.43 -41.23
C ILE A 7 28.46 19.66 -39.77
N VAL A 8 28.01 20.87 -39.42
CA VAL A 8 27.53 21.20 -38.07
C VAL A 8 26.30 20.35 -37.69
N LEU A 9 25.35 20.17 -38.61
CA LEU A 9 24.16 19.33 -38.38
C LEU A 9 24.50 17.85 -38.19
N SER A 10 25.47 17.34 -38.96
CA SER A 10 25.95 15.97 -38.83
C SER A 10 26.68 15.77 -37.51
N LEU A 11 27.52 16.72 -37.12
CA LEU A 11 28.22 16.70 -35.83
C LEU A 11 27.24 16.80 -34.64
N PHE A 12 26.19 17.61 -34.77
CA PHE A 12 25.13 17.73 -33.76
C PHE A 12 24.32 16.44 -33.63
N SER A 13 24.02 15.77 -34.74
CA SER A 13 23.31 14.48 -34.73
C SER A 13 24.14 13.37 -34.08
N ILE A 14 25.46 13.38 -34.30
CA ILE A 14 26.39 12.47 -33.62
C ILE A 14 26.45 12.78 -32.13
N LEU A 15 26.49 14.06 -31.75
CA LEU A 15 26.51 14.50 -30.35
C LEU A 15 25.22 14.10 -29.60
N LEU A 16 24.06 14.16 -30.26
CA LEU A 16 22.80 13.67 -29.69
C LEU A 16 22.79 12.15 -29.46
N GLY A 17 23.53 11.38 -30.26
CA GLY A 17 23.67 9.93 -30.09
C GLY A 17 24.50 9.51 -28.88
N PHE A 18 25.25 10.43 -28.25
CA PHE A 18 26.02 10.19 -27.03
C PHE A 18 25.29 10.59 -25.74
N ILE A 19 24.05 11.06 -25.83
CA ILE A 19 23.23 11.31 -24.64
C ILE A 19 22.85 9.93 -24.09
N SER A 20 23.55 9.49 -23.05
CA SER A 20 23.21 8.26 -22.35
C SER A 20 21.79 8.40 -21.80
N VAL A 21 20.87 7.56 -22.28
CA VAL A 21 19.56 7.41 -21.66
C VAL A 21 19.82 6.67 -20.36
N THR A 22 19.96 7.40 -19.26
CA THR A 22 19.95 6.78 -17.94
C THR A 22 18.55 6.24 -17.73
N GLU A 23 18.38 4.92 -17.70
CA GLU A 23 17.13 4.32 -17.29
C GLU A 23 16.85 4.78 -15.85
N ILE A 24 15.76 5.50 -15.66
CA ILE A 24 15.24 5.80 -14.34
C ILE A 24 14.63 4.49 -13.84
N ILE A 25 15.45 3.67 -13.20
CA ILE A 25 14.99 2.47 -12.52
C ILE A 25 14.17 2.95 -11.32
N ALA A 26 12.87 2.70 -11.35
CA ALA A 26 12.03 2.91 -10.17
C ALA A 26 12.54 1.98 -9.06
N ASP A 27 12.74 2.53 -7.86
CA ASP A 27 13.15 1.73 -6.70
C ASP A 27 12.16 0.59 -6.48
N GLU A 28 12.68 -0.62 -6.29
CA GLU A 28 11.85 -1.74 -5.87
C GLU A 28 11.22 -1.43 -4.51
N LEU A 29 9.95 -1.79 -4.36
CA LEU A 29 9.26 -1.61 -3.08
C LEU A 29 10.00 -2.36 -1.97
N LEU A 30 10.19 -1.70 -0.83
CA LEU A 30 10.71 -2.34 0.36
C LEU A 30 9.75 -3.44 0.83
N PRO A 31 10.23 -4.48 1.53
CA PRO A 31 9.39 -5.61 1.93
C PRO A 31 8.07 -5.22 2.66
N PRO A 32 8.03 -4.24 3.59
CA PRO A 32 6.77 -3.81 4.20
C PRO A 32 5.78 -3.18 3.20
N GLN A 33 6.29 -2.46 2.21
CA GLN A 33 5.46 -1.81 1.19
C GLN A 33 4.87 -2.85 0.24
N GLN A 34 5.61 -3.93 -0.05
CA GLN A 34 5.12 -5.07 -0.81
C GLN A 34 3.94 -5.76 -0.10
N ILE A 35 4.02 -5.93 1.23
CA ILE A 35 2.91 -6.49 2.03
C ILE A 35 1.68 -5.60 1.93
N ILE A 36 1.84 -4.28 2.15
CA ILE A 36 0.74 -3.31 2.07
C ILE A 36 0.10 -3.35 0.67
N GLN A 37 0.93 -3.35 -0.39
CA GLN A 37 0.44 -3.41 -1.76
C GLN A 37 -0.30 -4.73 -2.02
N GLY A 38 0.28 -5.86 -1.64
CA GLY A 38 -0.31 -7.19 -1.86
C GLY A 38 -1.68 -7.32 -1.19
N VAL A 39 -1.78 -6.94 0.08
CA VAL A 39 -3.06 -6.93 0.83
C VAL A 39 -4.06 -5.97 0.19
N SER A 40 -3.63 -4.77 -0.18
CA SER A 40 -4.50 -3.77 -0.81
C SER A 40 -5.06 -4.27 -2.14
N THR A 41 -4.21 -4.83 -2.99
CA THR A 41 -4.60 -5.43 -4.27
C THR A 41 -5.55 -6.60 -4.05
N GLN A 42 -5.26 -7.50 -3.11
CA GLN A 42 -6.13 -8.64 -2.81
C GLN A 42 -7.55 -8.21 -2.38
N ILE A 43 -7.65 -7.19 -1.53
CA ILE A 43 -8.95 -6.64 -1.11
C ILE A 43 -9.66 -5.98 -2.30
N GLN A 44 -8.96 -5.14 -3.06
CA GLN A 44 -9.51 -4.45 -4.22
C GLN A 44 -10.03 -5.42 -5.28
N GLU A 45 -9.27 -6.48 -5.61
CA GLU A 45 -9.69 -7.51 -6.57
C GLU A 45 -10.95 -8.22 -6.10
N LYS A 46 -11.04 -8.58 -4.81
CA LYS A 46 -12.23 -9.24 -4.28
C LYS A 46 -13.45 -8.32 -4.29
N LEU A 47 -13.28 -7.03 -4.03
CA LEU A 47 -14.35 -6.03 -4.06
C LEU A 47 -14.90 -5.73 -5.46
N LYS A 48 -14.21 -6.15 -6.54
CA LYS A 48 -14.76 -6.03 -7.91
C LYS A 48 -15.98 -6.92 -8.13
N ASP A 49 -16.10 -8.02 -7.37
CA ASP A 49 -17.29 -8.87 -7.37
C ASP A 49 -18.47 -8.13 -6.73
N LYS A 50 -19.45 -7.76 -7.56
CA LYS A 50 -20.62 -6.99 -7.12
C LYS A 50 -21.45 -7.73 -6.08
N ALA A 51 -21.63 -9.05 -6.23
CA ALA A 51 -22.42 -9.83 -5.29
C ALA A 51 -21.75 -9.88 -3.91
N PHE A 52 -20.43 -10.02 -3.89
CA PHE A 52 -19.63 -9.92 -2.67
C PHE A 52 -19.70 -8.50 -2.06
N SER A 53 -19.46 -7.46 -2.86
CA SER A 53 -19.40 -6.06 -2.39
C SER A 53 -20.71 -5.54 -1.78
N GLN A 54 -21.85 -6.15 -2.13
CA GLN A 54 -23.16 -5.79 -1.60
C GLN A 54 -23.45 -6.41 -0.23
N ASN A 55 -22.71 -7.46 0.15
CA ASN A 55 -22.85 -8.10 1.44
C ASN A 55 -21.80 -7.58 2.42
N PHE A 56 -22.18 -6.52 3.13
CA PHE A 56 -21.30 -5.85 4.08
C PHE A 56 -20.70 -6.80 5.14
N ALA A 57 -21.51 -7.68 5.75
CA ALA A 57 -21.01 -8.62 6.75
C ALA A 57 -19.94 -9.56 6.17
N GLN A 58 -20.13 -10.01 4.92
CA GLN A 58 -19.16 -10.85 4.23
C GLN A 58 -17.89 -10.08 3.85
N VAL A 59 -18.02 -8.82 3.44
CA VAL A 59 -16.88 -7.91 3.18
C VAL A 59 -16.09 -7.70 4.46
N THR A 60 -16.75 -7.38 5.57
CA THR A 60 -16.09 -7.12 6.86
C THR A 60 -15.32 -8.33 7.35
N ALA A 61 -15.95 -9.51 7.34
CA ALA A 61 -15.29 -10.75 7.75
C ALA A 61 -14.06 -11.07 6.87
N TYR A 62 -14.17 -10.84 5.55
CA TYR A 62 -13.06 -11.06 4.63
C TYR A 62 -11.90 -10.07 4.86
N VAL A 63 -12.20 -8.77 4.96
CA VAL A 63 -11.18 -7.74 5.19
C VAL A 63 -10.45 -7.98 6.51
N ASN A 64 -11.18 -8.29 7.58
CA ASN A 64 -10.57 -8.66 8.87
C ASN A 64 -9.61 -9.84 8.71
N GLY A 65 -10.05 -10.95 8.09
CA GLY A 65 -9.20 -12.13 7.90
C GLY A 65 -7.95 -11.88 7.06
N VAL A 66 -7.98 -10.91 6.13
CA VAL A 66 -6.81 -10.54 5.32
C VAL A 66 -5.85 -9.61 6.08
N ILE A 67 -6.37 -8.70 6.92
CA ILE A 67 -5.55 -7.74 7.67
C ILE A 67 -4.93 -8.36 8.92
N ASP A 68 -5.63 -9.24 9.62
CA ASP A 68 -5.22 -9.83 10.91
C ASP A 68 -3.80 -10.40 10.94
N PRO A 69 -3.31 -11.13 9.92
CA PRO A 69 -1.96 -11.68 9.93
C PRO A 69 -0.85 -10.62 9.83
N HIS A 70 -1.20 -9.39 9.45
CA HIS A 70 -0.26 -8.31 9.13
C HIS A 70 -0.37 -7.10 10.06
N ALA A 71 -1.40 -7.04 10.91
CA ALA A 71 -1.64 -5.94 11.84
C ALA A 71 -1.57 -6.39 13.30
N ASP A 72 -0.69 -5.76 14.08
CA ASP A 72 -0.60 -5.95 15.53
C ASP A 72 -1.68 -5.10 16.24
N PHE A 73 -2.90 -5.65 16.30
CA PHE A 73 -4.03 -4.96 16.92
C PHE A 73 -3.88 -4.75 18.43
N ASP A 74 -3.07 -5.54 19.11
CA ASP A 74 -2.76 -5.31 20.53
C ASP A 74 -1.93 -4.04 20.68
N ARG A 75 -0.89 -3.87 19.86
CA ARG A 75 -0.05 -2.67 19.85
C ARG A 75 -0.82 -1.44 19.37
N ILE A 76 -1.65 -1.58 18.34
CA ILE A 76 -2.52 -0.49 17.88
C ILE A 76 -3.49 -0.08 18.99
N SER A 77 -4.16 -1.04 19.63
CA SER A 77 -5.12 -0.76 20.71
C SER A 77 -4.46 -0.10 21.92
N LEU A 78 -3.24 -0.54 22.28
CA LEU A 78 -2.40 0.12 23.28
C LEU A 78 -2.11 1.58 22.92
N LEU A 79 -1.77 1.88 21.65
CA LEU A 79 -1.48 3.23 21.20
C LEU A 79 -2.73 4.13 21.21
N VAL A 80 -3.89 3.57 20.85
CA VAL A 80 -5.18 4.29 20.83
C VAL A 80 -5.64 4.62 22.25
N LEU A 81 -5.64 3.65 23.16
CA LEU A 81 -6.11 3.83 24.54
C LEU A 81 -5.07 4.47 25.47
N GLY A 82 -3.79 4.37 25.12
CA GLY A 82 -2.68 4.96 25.87
C GLY A 82 -2.66 4.50 27.34
N LYS A 83 -2.83 5.44 28.27
CA LYS A 83 -2.79 5.17 29.72
C LYS A 83 -3.89 4.22 30.17
N LEU A 84 -5.07 4.30 29.55
CA LEU A 84 -6.25 3.49 29.92
C LEU A 84 -6.03 2.00 29.63
N TRP A 85 -5.18 1.67 28.66
CA TRP A 85 -4.83 0.28 28.38
C TRP A 85 -4.22 -0.43 29.59
N LYS A 86 -3.39 0.27 30.37
CA LYS A 86 -2.71 -0.34 31.52
C LYS A 86 -3.66 -0.67 32.66
N SER A 87 -4.71 0.13 32.83
CA SER A 87 -5.73 -0.06 33.88
C SER A 87 -6.88 -1.00 33.46
N ALA A 88 -7.03 -1.27 32.17
CA ALA A 88 -8.09 -2.14 31.66
C ALA A 88 -7.84 -3.61 32.02
N THR A 89 -8.91 -4.30 32.39
CA THR A 89 -8.97 -5.75 32.54
C THR A 89 -8.70 -6.45 31.21
N ASN A 90 -8.39 -7.76 31.25
CA ASN A 90 -8.16 -8.51 30.01
C ASN A 90 -9.43 -8.58 29.16
N GLU A 91 -10.59 -8.73 29.80
CA GLU A 91 -11.89 -8.76 29.15
C GLU A 91 -12.22 -7.42 28.46
N GLU A 92 -11.86 -6.29 29.08
CA GLU A 92 -12.02 -4.96 28.48
C GLU A 92 -11.08 -4.74 27.30
N LYS A 93 -9.83 -5.19 27.39
CA LYS A 93 -8.85 -5.10 26.30
C LYS A 93 -9.29 -5.90 25.08
N GLU A 94 -9.70 -7.15 25.29
CA GLU A 94 -10.18 -8.02 24.21
C GLU A 94 -11.46 -7.48 23.58
N ARG A 95 -12.41 -7.01 24.40
CA ARG A 95 -13.63 -6.38 23.88
C ARG A 95 -13.31 -5.11 23.10
N PHE A 96 -12.46 -4.23 23.63
CA PHE A 96 -12.06 -3.01 22.91
C PHE A 96 -11.40 -3.34 21.58
N LYS A 97 -10.45 -4.28 21.56
CA LYS A 97 -9.75 -4.70 20.34
C LYS A 97 -10.73 -5.19 19.29
N HIS A 98 -11.65 -6.08 19.67
CA HIS A 98 -12.67 -6.62 18.78
C HIS A 98 -13.56 -5.52 18.18
N GLU A 99 -14.14 -4.67 19.03
CA GLU A 99 -15.03 -3.60 18.58
C GLU A 99 -14.30 -2.53 17.76
N PHE A 100 -13.06 -2.20 18.13
CA PHE A 100 -12.24 -1.24 17.40
C PHE A 100 -11.89 -1.76 16.00
N GLN A 101 -11.53 -3.04 15.89
CA GLN A 101 -11.28 -3.67 14.59
C GLN A 101 -12.54 -3.66 13.72
N MET A 102 -13.69 -4.04 14.29
CA MET A 102 -14.97 -4.00 13.58
C MET A 102 -15.30 -2.59 13.08
N LEU A 103 -15.06 -1.56 13.90
CA LEU A 103 -15.29 -0.16 13.56
C LEU A 103 -14.47 0.31 12.35
N LEU A 104 -13.22 -0.14 12.21
CA LEU A 104 -12.34 0.32 11.11
C LEU A 104 -12.77 -0.18 9.74
N VAL A 105 -13.45 -1.33 9.71
CA VAL A 105 -13.91 -1.96 8.47
C VAL A 105 -15.35 -1.57 8.15
N SER A 106 -16.11 -1.18 9.19
CA SER A 106 -17.53 -0.85 9.08
C SER A 106 -17.85 0.50 8.44
#